data_AF-A0A1I0VYZ6-F1
#
_entry.id   AF-A0A1I0VYZ6-F1
#
_cell.length_a   1.000
_cell.length_b   1.000
_cell.length_c   1.000
_cell.angle_alpha   90.00
_cell.angle_beta   90.00
_cell.angle_gamma   90.00
#
_symmetry.space_group_name_H-M   'P 1'
#
loop_
_entity.id
_entity.type
_entity.pdbx_description
1 polymer ?
#
loop_
_entity_poly.entity_id
_entity_poly.type
_entity_poly.pdbx_seq_one_letter_code
_entity_poly.pdbx_strand_id
1 'polypeptide(L)'
;MMEKNRSILKYMYVLFKMIRYSKNKKDVKFIMMSVIHKVKIIQNKISDDDIFALASQLAYSLVLAFFPFLIFLMTLIGHLKLNPNEVLNTLNALLPTSAYNLIEQTVKDILTYQNGNILSLSLILTIWTAASGFRAIIRGLNKAYSTNEVRGYISTFFLSIVFTIAICIIIITALSLLVFGDIIGKEIFKLTKYDLIFIQVWQLLRYGVIIVMMILVFTLLYIYTPCKRQKWVDVLPGAIFATLGWIITSACFSYYVNNIANYAKRYGGIGAVIVLMTWLYLSSLIILLGGEVNAFLTQKSIFLRDAKQHKK
;
A
#
# COMPACT_ATOMS: atom_id res chain seq x y z
N MET A 1 -16.71 -20.54 0.98
CA MET A 1 -16.13 -19.25 0.54
C MET A 1 -17.15 -18.12 0.33
N MET A 2 -18.47 -18.40 0.20
CA MET A 2 -19.51 -17.37 -0.08
C MET A 2 -20.23 -16.77 1.14
N GLU A 3 -19.92 -17.20 2.37
CA GLU A 3 -20.66 -16.72 3.57
C GLU A 3 -20.04 -15.49 4.24
N LYS A 4 -18.75 -15.20 3.98
CA LYS A 4 -17.99 -14.19 4.72
C LYS A 4 -18.03 -12.80 4.07
N ASN A 5 -18.21 -12.74 2.74
CA ASN A 5 -18.41 -11.49 1.99
C ASN A 5 -19.83 -10.92 2.16
N ARG A 6 -20.75 -11.71 2.73
CA ARG A 6 -22.11 -11.24 3.07
C ARG A 6 -22.14 -10.32 4.28
N SER A 7 -21.11 -10.26 5.14
CA SER A 7 -21.21 -9.52 6.40
C SER A 7 -21.14 -8.00 6.20
N ILE A 8 -20.16 -7.49 5.44
CA ILE A 8 -20.00 -6.05 5.18
C ILE A 8 -21.07 -5.54 4.21
N LEU A 9 -21.37 -6.32 3.16
CA LEU A 9 -22.49 -6.04 2.26
C LEU A 9 -23.84 -6.14 2.97
N LYS A 10 -24.06 -7.07 3.92
CA LYS A 10 -25.25 -7.03 4.79
C LYS A 10 -25.25 -5.80 5.67
N TYR A 11 -24.13 -5.39 6.26
CA TYR A 11 -24.12 -4.19 7.11
C TYR A 11 -24.43 -2.93 6.32
N MET A 12 -23.81 -2.74 5.14
CA MET A 12 -24.12 -1.61 4.26
C MET A 12 -25.55 -1.69 3.72
N TYR A 13 -26.02 -2.85 3.28
CA TYR A 13 -27.39 -3.06 2.83
C TYR A 13 -28.41 -2.89 3.96
N VAL A 14 -28.12 -3.34 5.18
CA VAL A 14 -28.97 -3.14 6.36
C VAL A 14 -28.94 -1.68 6.80
N LEU A 15 -27.82 -0.97 6.70
CA LEU A 15 -27.76 0.47 6.97
C LEU A 15 -28.58 1.23 5.94
N PHE A 16 -28.38 0.95 4.64
CA PHE A 16 -29.13 1.58 3.55
C PHE A 16 -30.61 1.23 3.60
N LYS A 17 -30.94 -0.02 3.95
CA LYS A 17 -32.32 -0.48 4.14
C LYS A 17 -32.93 0.14 5.39
N MET A 18 -32.23 0.24 6.53
CA MET A 18 -32.73 0.93 7.72
C MET A 18 -32.93 2.43 7.48
N ILE A 19 -32.03 3.09 6.74
CA ILE A 19 -32.18 4.50 6.35
C ILE A 19 -33.37 4.67 5.38
N ARG A 20 -33.56 3.72 4.45
CA ARG A 20 -34.64 3.75 3.46
C ARG A 20 -36.00 3.27 4.01
N TYR A 21 -36.02 2.47 5.07
CA TYR A 21 -37.23 1.95 5.73
C TYR A 21 -37.60 2.71 7.01
N SER A 22 -36.69 3.54 7.54
CA SER A 22 -36.99 4.42 8.66
C SER A 22 -37.84 5.59 8.17
N LYS A 23 -39.16 5.47 8.36
CA LYS A 23 -40.12 6.56 8.19
C LYS A 23 -39.96 7.69 9.22
N ASN A 24 -39.11 7.53 10.24
CA ASN A 24 -39.07 8.40 11.42
C ASN A 24 -37.72 9.14 11.56
N LYS A 25 -37.76 10.48 11.52
CA LYS A 25 -36.59 11.37 11.59
C LYS A 25 -35.72 11.13 12.84
N LYS A 26 -36.31 10.61 13.93
CA LYS A 26 -35.62 10.32 15.20
C LYS A 26 -34.64 9.13 15.11
N ASP A 27 -34.99 8.06 14.37
CA ASP A 27 -34.12 6.88 14.25
C ASP A 27 -32.92 7.16 13.33
N VAL A 28 -33.14 7.90 12.25
CA VAL A 28 -32.05 8.39 11.38
C VAL A 28 -31.12 9.31 12.17
N LYS A 29 -31.68 10.23 12.99
CA LYS A 29 -30.90 11.10 13.87
C LYS A 29 -30.10 10.29 14.90
N PHE A 30 -30.67 9.23 15.48
CA PHE A 30 -29.98 8.35 16.42
C PHE A 30 -28.82 7.57 15.76
N ILE A 31 -29.05 6.98 14.59
CA ILE A 31 -28.02 6.29 13.81
C ILE A 31 -26.90 7.26 13.44
N MET A 32 -27.24 8.45 12.96
CA MET A 32 -26.27 9.49 12.60
C MET A 32 -25.44 9.94 13.80
N MET A 33 -26.09 10.16 14.96
CA MET A 33 -25.41 10.55 16.20
C MET A 33 -24.48 9.43 16.72
N SER A 34 -24.86 8.15 16.57
CA SER A 34 -24.00 7.01 16.89
C SER A 34 -22.78 6.92 15.96
N VAL A 35 -22.94 7.21 14.67
CA VAL A 35 -21.82 7.25 13.72
C VAL A 35 -20.87 8.41 14.05
N ILE A 36 -21.40 9.61 14.26
CA ILE A 36 -20.60 10.80 14.62
C ILE A 36 -19.81 10.54 15.91
N HIS A 37 -20.42 9.92 16.91
CA HIS A 37 -19.74 9.60 18.17
C HIS A 37 -18.57 8.62 17.95
N LYS A 38 -18.76 7.56 17.15
CA LYS A 38 -17.68 6.61 16.82
C LYS A 38 -16.54 7.27 16.04
N VAL A 39 -16.87 8.14 15.09
CA VAL A 39 -15.86 8.92 14.35
C VAL A 39 -15.08 9.79 15.32
N LYS A 40 -15.74 10.45 16.26
CA LYS A 40 -15.08 11.31 17.26
C LYS A 40 -14.16 10.51 18.19
N ILE A 41 -14.57 9.31 18.62
CA ILE A 41 -13.71 8.41 19.41
C ILE A 41 -12.45 8.04 18.61
N ILE A 42 -12.61 7.65 17.35
CA ILE A 42 -11.47 7.28 16.50
C ILE A 42 -10.56 8.50 16.26
N GLN A 43 -11.12 9.69 16.03
CA GLN A 43 -10.33 10.93 15.87
C GLN A 43 -9.51 11.27 17.11
N ASN A 44 -10.11 11.20 18.30
CA ASN A 44 -9.38 11.44 19.55
C ASN A 44 -8.23 10.43 19.68
N LYS A 45 -8.52 9.15 19.44
CA LYS A 45 -7.52 8.09 19.54
C LYS A 45 -6.37 8.24 18.54
N ILE A 46 -6.65 8.65 17.31
CA ILE A 46 -5.62 8.97 16.30
C ILE A 46 -4.67 10.06 16.80
N SER A 47 -5.21 11.07 17.49
CA SER A 47 -4.40 12.14 18.09
C SER A 47 -3.61 11.63 19.28
N ASP A 48 -4.25 10.91 20.19
CA ASP A 48 -3.62 10.38 21.42
C ASP A 48 -2.50 9.36 21.10
N ASP A 49 -2.65 8.61 20.01
CA ASP A 49 -1.68 7.61 19.57
C ASP A 49 -0.54 8.21 18.72
N ASP A 50 -0.50 9.53 18.53
CA ASP A 50 0.50 10.27 17.72
C ASP A 50 0.59 9.78 16.26
N ILE A 51 -0.52 9.31 15.68
CA ILE A 51 -0.52 8.66 14.37
C ILE A 51 0.04 9.57 13.27
N PHE A 52 -0.23 10.87 13.32
CA PHE A 52 0.32 11.84 12.36
C PHE A 52 1.85 11.95 12.48
N ALA A 53 2.40 11.99 13.70
CA ALA A 53 3.85 12.05 13.90
C ALA A 53 4.53 10.74 13.46
N LEU A 54 3.92 9.60 13.76
CA LEU A 54 4.41 8.29 13.31
C LEU A 54 4.35 8.14 11.79
N ALA A 55 3.31 8.66 11.13
CA ALA A 55 3.22 8.69 9.68
C ALA A 55 4.33 9.53 9.06
N SER A 56 4.63 10.71 9.62
CA SER A 56 5.76 11.56 9.20
C SER A 56 7.10 10.84 9.35
N GLN A 57 7.29 10.13 10.46
CA GLN A 57 8.50 9.35 10.69
C GLN A 57 8.68 8.23 9.65
N LEU A 58 7.61 7.48 9.35
CA LEU A 58 7.64 6.44 8.32
C LEU A 58 7.95 7.05 6.95
N ALA A 59 7.28 8.15 6.59
CA ALA A 59 7.49 8.84 5.33
C ALA A 59 8.93 9.31 5.16
N TYR A 60 9.54 9.90 6.19
CA TYR A 60 10.94 10.31 6.18
C TYR A 60 11.88 9.13 5.87
N SER A 61 11.70 8.00 6.56
CA SER A 61 12.49 6.79 6.31
C SER A 61 12.29 6.24 4.89
N LEU A 62 11.06 6.30 4.34
CA LEU A 62 10.77 5.87 2.97
C LEU A 62 11.42 6.78 1.93
N VAL A 63 11.50 8.10 2.18
CA VAL A 63 12.22 9.05 1.32
C VAL A 63 13.71 8.74 1.31
N LEU A 64 14.31 8.46 2.47
CA LEU A 64 15.72 8.06 2.55
C LEU A 64 15.98 6.74 1.82
N ALA A 65 15.03 5.79 1.88
CA ALA A 65 15.12 4.52 1.19
C ALA A 65 14.92 4.62 -0.33
N PHE A 66 14.27 5.70 -0.80
CA PHE A 66 13.92 5.88 -2.21
C PHE A 66 15.14 5.93 -3.12
N PHE A 67 16.18 6.69 -2.76
CA PHE A 67 17.37 6.82 -3.62
C PHE A 67 18.19 5.52 -3.72
N PRO A 68 18.53 4.82 -2.61
CA PRO A 68 19.14 3.50 -2.69
C PRO A 68 18.26 2.50 -3.46
N PHE A 69 16.94 2.58 -3.31
CA PHE A 69 16.02 1.70 -4.03
C PHE A 69 16.05 1.95 -5.54
N LEU A 70 16.10 3.21 -5.99
CA LEU A 70 16.27 3.53 -7.40
C LEU A 70 17.57 2.97 -7.96
N ILE A 71 18.69 3.11 -7.23
CA ILE A 71 19.99 2.55 -7.64
C ILE A 71 19.89 1.02 -7.72
N PHE A 72 19.25 0.38 -6.75
CA PHE A 72 18.99 -1.05 -6.76
C PHE A 72 18.17 -1.48 -7.98
N LEU A 73 17.08 -0.78 -8.31
CA LEU A 73 16.27 -1.07 -9.50
C LEU A 73 17.06 -0.92 -10.80
N MET A 74 17.84 0.17 -10.95
CA MET A 74 18.66 0.39 -12.14
C MET A 74 19.70 -0.71 -12.31
N THR A 75 20.42 -1.04 -11.23
CA THR A 75 21.45 -2.10 -11.27
C THR A 75 20.85 -3.49 -11.45
N LEU A 76 19.64 -3.75 -10.94
CA LEU A 76 18.90 -4.99 -11.15
C LEU A 76 18.57 -5.17 -12.63
N ILE A 77 18.10 -4.10 -13.31
CA ILE A 77 17.84 -4.11 -14.76
C ILE A 77 19.13 -4.40 -15.53
N GLY A 78 20.25 -3.75 -15.18
CA GLY A 78 21.55 -4.04 -15.80
C GLY A 78 21.97 -5.52 -15.66
N HIS A 79 21.66 -6.16 -14.54
CA HIS A 79 21.97 -7.57 -14.29
C HIS A 79 21.07 -8.56 -15.03
N LEU A 80 19.95 -8.12 -15.62
CA LEU A 80 19.13 -8.99 -16.48
C LEU A 80 19.85 -9.38 -17.78
N LYS A 81 21.05 -8.82 -18.04
CA LYS A 81 21.89 -9.08 -19.23
C LYS A 81 21.11 -8.88 -20.54
N LEU A 82 20.20 -7.90 -20.54
CA LEU A 82 19.50 -7.51 -21.75
C LEU A 82 20.47 -6.85 -22.72
N ASN A 83 20.38 -7.20 -24.00
CA ASN A 83 21.18 -6.56 -25.03
C ASN A 83 20.75 -5.09 -25.17
N PRO A 84 21.62 -4.10 -24.88
CA PRO A 84 21.25 -2.69 -24.93
C PRO A 84 20.65 -2.27 -26.26
N ASN A 85 21.15 -2.84 -27.36
CA ASN A 85 20.69 -2.54 -28.70
C ASN A 85 19.26 -3.06 -28.95
N GLU A 86 18.90 -4.24 -28.42
CA GLU A 86 17.54 -4.78 -28.56
C GLU A 86 16.51 -3.97 -27.76
N VAL A 87 16.88 -3.58 -26.54
CA VAL A 87 16.03 -2.73 -25.70
C VAL A 87 15.83 -1.37 -26.36
N LEU A 88 16.91 -0.75 -26.85
CA LEU A 88 16.83 0.54 -27.53
C LEU A 88 16.05 0.47 -28.84
N ASN A 89 16.22 -0.57 -29.64
CA ASN A 89 15.44 -0.76 -30.86
C ASN A 89 13.94 -0.86 -30.56
N THR A 90 13.57 -1.55 -29.47
CA THR A 90 12.18 -1.64 -29.00
C THR A 90 11.66 -0.28 -28.54
N LEU A 91 12.47 0.49 -27.81
CA LEU A 91 12.10 1.82 -27.34
C LEU A 91 11.96 2.82 -28.48
N ASN A 92 12.82 2.75 -29.50
CA ASN A 92 12.75 3.60 -30.70
C ASN A 92 11.45 3.38 -31.48
N ALA A 93 10.93 2.14 -31.49
CA ALA A 93 9.65 1.82 -32.11
C ALA A 93 8.42 2.31 -31.30
N LEU A 94 8.58 2.56 -30.00
CA LEU A 94 7.47 2.90 -29.09
C LEU A 94 7.44 4.38 -28.71
N LEU A 95 8.56 5.09 -28.78
CA LEU A 95 8.71 6.45 -28.29
C LEU A 95 8.91 7.45 -29.44
N PRO A 96 8.39 8.69 -29.32
CA PRO A 96 8.79 9.78 -30.18
C PRO A 96 10.30 10.00 -30.12
N THR A 97 10.93 10.36 -31.25
CA THR A 97 12.39 10.51 -31.38
C THR A 97 13.00 11.41 -30.29
N SER A 98 12.29 12.47 -29.89
CA SER A 98 12.71 13.39 -28.83
C SER A 98 12.82 12.72 -27.46
N ALA A 99 11.91 11.80 -27.13
CA ALA A 99 11.94 11.04 -25.89
C ALA A 99 12.98 9.93 -25.93
N TYR A 100 13.14 9.26 -27.08
CA TYR A 100 14.17 8.24 -27.30
C TYR A 100 15.57 8.82 -27.10
N ASN A 101 15.91 9.93 -27.78
CA ASN A 101 17.22 10.57 -27.67
C ASN A 101 17.56 11.01 -26.24
N LEU A 102 16.54 11.34 -25.43
CA LEU A 102 16.72 11.78 -24.05
C LEU A 102 17.10 10.63 -23.11
N ILE A 103 16.64 9.40 -23.40
CA ILE A 103 16.87 8.24 -22.53
C ILE A 103 17.90 7.25 -23.08
N GLU A 104 18.29 7.37 -24.35
CA GLU A 104 19.16 6.40 -25.03
C GLU A 104 20.44 6.14 -24.23
N GLN A 105 21.15 7.21 -23.85
CA GLN A 105 22.41 7.06 -23.12
C GLN A 105 22.22 6.54 -21.71
N THR A 106 21.16 6.97 -21.03
CA THR A 106 20.83 6.44 -19.71
C THR A 106 20.60 4.93 -19.77
N VAL A 107 19.88 4.43 -20.78
CA VAL A 107 19.63 2.99 -20.97
C VAL A 107 20.93 2.25 -21.31
N LYS A 108 21.77 2.79 -22.20
CA LYS A 108 23.08 2.22 -22.51
C LYS A 108 23.96 2.11 -21.27
N ASP A 109 24.04 3.17 -20.48
CA ASP A 109 24.88 3.20 -19.28
C ASP A 109 24.41 2.17 -18.24
N ILE A 110 23.10 2.08 -18.00
CA ILE A 110 22.51 1.12 -17.05
C ILE A 110 22.78 -0.34 -17.46
N LEU A 111 22.70 -0.65 -18.76
CA LEU A 111 22.85 -2.02 -19.25
C LEU A 111 24.31 -2.44 -19.48
N THR A 112 25.20 -1.48 -19.73
CA THR A 112 26.63 -1.72 -20.03
C THR A 112 27.48 -1.75 -18.76
N TYR A 113 27.26 -0.83 -17.83
CA TYR A 113 28.08 -0.74 -16.61
C TYR A 113 27.46 -1.57 -15.47
N GLN A 114 27.81 -2.86 -15.44
CA GLN A 114 27.34 -3.82 -14.42
C GLN A 114 28.31 -3.89 -13.23
N ASN A 115 28.00 -3.14 -12.17
CA ASN A 115 28.73 -3.24 -10.90
C ASN A 115 27.93 -4.05 -9.87
N GLY A 116 28.21 -5.35 -9.76
CA GLY A 116 27.54 -6.25 -8.79
C GLY A 116 27.64 -5.78 -7.33
N ASN A 117 28.75 -5.11 -6.97
CA ASN A 117 28.93 -4.52 -5.64
C ASN A 117 27.95 -3.37 -5.35
N ILE A 118 27.53 -2.61 -6.38
CA ILE A 118 26.56 -1.52 -6.23
C ILE A 118 25.15 -2.09 -6.02
N LEU A 119 24.81 -3.19 -6.71
CA LEU A 119 23.52 -3.87 -6.54
C LEU A 119 23.31 -4.34 -5.10
N SER A 120 24.29 -5.08 -4.55
CA SER A 120 24.20 -5.60 -3.18
C SER A 120 24.22 -4.48 -2.13
N LEU A 121 25.09 -3.47 -2.29
CA LEU A 121 25.18 -2.33 -1.37
C LEU A 121 23.89 -1.50 -1.36
N SER A 122 23.33 -1.20 -2.53
CA SER A 122 22.09 -0.43 -2.66
C SER A 122 20.89 -1.20 -2.10
N LEU A 123 20.83 -2.53 -2.27
CA LEU A 123 19.81 -3.37 -1.65
C LEU A 123 19.90 -3.32 -0.11
N ILE A 124 21.10 -3.51 0.45
CA ILE A 124 21.31 -3.47 1.90
C ILE A 124 20.92 -2.10 2.46
N LEU A 125 21.35 -1.02 1.80
CA LEU A 125 21.07 0.34 2.24
C LEU A 125 19.57 0.65 2.14
N THR A 126 18.89 0.20 1.08
CA THR A 126 17.43 0.30 0.94
C THR A 126 16.73 -0.41 2.08
N ILE A 127 17.08 -1.67 2.35
CA ILE A 127 16.45 -2.46 3.39
C ILE A 127 16.68 -1.82 4.76
N TRP A 128 17.91 -1.37 5.04
CA TRP A 128 18.27 -0.74 6.31
C TRP A 128 17.46 0.55 6.56
N THR A 129 17.42 1.43 5.57
CA THR A 129 16.72 2.72 5.66
C THR A 129 15.20 2.54 5.73
N ALA A 130 14.61 1.67 4.91
CA ALA A 130 13.17 1.37 4.97
C ALA A 130 12.78 0.65 6.26
N ALA A 131 13.57 -0.33 6.72
CA ALA A 131 13.34 -1.03 7.99
C ALA A 131 13.40 -0.10 9.21
N SER A 132 14.17 1.00 9.14
CA SER A 132 14.17 2.02 10.20
C SER A 132 12.78 2.68 10.38
N GLY A 133 12.05 2.88 9.28
CA GLY A 133 10.71 3.46 9.27
C GLY A 133 9.66 2.52 9.84
N PHE A 134 9.85 1.21 9.68
CA PHE A 134 8.92 0.19 10.17
C PHE A 134 8.72 0.23 11.69
N ARG A 135 9.67 0.81 12.45
CA ARG A 135 9.49 1.05 13.89
C ARG A 135 8.31 1.98 14.19
N ALA A 136 8.02 2.92 13.30
CA ALA A 136 6.84 3.78 13.43
C ALA A 136 5.55 2.97 13.32
N ILE A 137 5.52 1.97 12.42
CA ILE A 137 4.40 1.03 12.28
C ILE A 137 4.25 0.18 13.53
N ILE A 138 5.36 -0.38 14.05
CA ILE A 138 5.35 -1.17 15.29
C ILE A 138 4.76 -0.35 16.45
N ARG A 139 5.27 0.87 16.65
CA ARG A 139 4.79 1.75 17.72
C ARG A 139 3.33 2.13 17.53
N GLY A 140 2.94 2.53 16.32
CA GLY A 140 1.57 2.93 16.02
C GLY A 140 0.58 1.80 16.24
N LEU A 141 0.91 0.58 15.78
CA LEU A 141 0.05 -0.57 16.00
C LEU A 141 0.00 -1.01 17.47
N ASN A 142 1.13 -1.01 18.17
CA ASN A 142 1.13 -1.33 19.60
C ASN A 142 0.28 -0.34 20.40
N LYS A 143 0.39 0.97 20.12
CA LYS A 143 -0.46 2.02 20.69
C LYS A 143 -1.94 1.83 20.34
N ALA A 144 -2.24 1.56 19.07
CA ALA A 144 -3.61 1.26 18.61
C ALA A 144 -4.24 0.12 19.42
N TYR A 145 -3.48 -0.93 19.73
CA TYR A 145 -3.95 -2.06 20.54
C TYR A 145 -3.80 -1.86 22.06
N SER A 146 -3.39 -0.66 22.49
CA SER A 146 -3.10 -0.29 23.89
C SER A 146 -2.16 -1.28 24.57
N THR A 147 -1.09 -1.65 23.86
CA THR A 147 -0.07 -2.59 24.32
C THR A 147 1.31 -1.98 24.26
N ASN A 148 2.16 -2.36 25.21
CA ASN A 148 3.57 -1.98 25.21
C ASN A 148 4.40 -2.96 24.39
N GLU A 149 5.46 -2.47 23.76
CA GLU A 149 6.43 -3.32 23.07
C GLU A 149 7.27 -4.07 24.09
N VAL A 150 7.15 -5.40 24.09
CA VAL A 150 7.90 -6.29 25.00
C VAL A 150 9.03 -7.04 24.28
N ARG A 151 9.07 -6.99 22.94
CA ARG A 151 10.12 -7.66 22.16
C ARG A 151 11.40 -6.84 22.17
N GLY A 152 12.54 -7.54 22.22
CA GLY A 152 13.85 -6.90 22.11
C GLY A 152 14.07 -6.23 20.74
N TYR A 153 15.06 -5.35 20.70
CA TYR A 153 15.46 -4.61 19.49
C TYR A 153 15.74 -5.51 18.28
N ILE A 154 16.37 -6.66 18.50
CA ILE A 154 16.73 -7.59 17.43
C ILE A 154 15.49 -8.21 16.78
N SER A 155 14.50 -8.63 17.58
CA SER A 155 13.26 -9.23 17.06
C SER A 155 12.45 -8.24 16.24
N THR A 156 12.32 -7.00 16.72
CA THR A 156 11.63 -5.93 16.00
C THR A 156 12.38 -5.52 14.73
N PHE A 157 13.72 -5.57 14.74
CA PHE A 157 14.55 -5.31 13.56
C PHE A 157 14.37 -6.39 12.48
N PHE A 158 14.42 -7.68 12.84
CA PHE A 158 14.15 -8.77 11.88
C PHE A 158 12.75 -8.68 11.28
N LEU A 159 11.74 -8.40 12.11
CA LEU A 159 10.37 -8.19 11.64
C LEU A 159 10.28 -7.04 10.62
N SER A 160 11.00 -5.94 10.90
CA SER A 160 11.08 -4.78 10.01
C SER A 160 11.70 -5.12 8.66
N ILE A 161 12.77 -5.93 8.65
CA ILE A 161 13.40 -6.42 7.41
C ILE A 161 12.43 -7.28 6.60
N VAL A 162 11.74 -8.24 7.24
CA VAL A 162 10.81 -9.15 6.54
C VAL A 162 9.71 -8.36 5.83
N PHE A 163 9.08 -7.39 6.50
CA PHE A 163 8.05 -6.57 5.87
C PHE A 163 8.60 -5.62 4.81
N THR A 164 9.81 -5.10 5.00
CA THR A 164 10.47 -4.28 3.97
C THR A 164 10.71 -5.11 2.70
N ILE A 165 11.23 -6.33 2.83
CA ILE A 165 11.41 -7.25 1.70
C ILE A 165 10.07 -7.58 1.05
N ALA A 166 9.01 -7.83 1.83
CA ALA A 166 7.68 -8.08 1.29
C ALA A 166 7.14 -6.90 0.46
N ILE A 167 7.35 -5.67 0.92
CA ILE A 167 6.99 -4.46 0.16
C ILE A 167 7.82 -4.35 -1.13
N CYS A 168 9.14 -4.59 -1.06
CA CYS A 168 9.99 -4.61 -2.26
C CYS A 168 9.51 -5.63 -3.28
N ILE A 169 9.16 -6.85 -2.85
CA ILE A 169 8.62 -7.90 -3.74
C ILE A 169 7.32 -7.43 -4.39
N ILE A 170 6.41 -6.80 -3.64
CA ILE A 170 5.18 -6.24 -4.22
C ILE A 170 5.51 -5.20 -5.28
N ILE A 171 6.42 -4.25 -4.99
CA ILE A 171 6.77 -3.18 -5.93
C ILE A 171 7.37 -3.76 -7.20
N ILE A 172 8.35 -4.67 -7.08
CA ILE A 172 8.99 -5.33 -8.23
C ILE A 172 7.96 -6.11 -9.05
N THR A 173 7.06 -6.86 -8.39
CA THR A 173 6.01 -7.63 -9.06
C THR A 173 5.01 -6.70 -9.76
N ALA A 174 4.59 -5.63 -9.11
CA ALA A 174 3.67 -4.65 -9.69
C ALA A 174 4.28 -3.96 -10.90
N LEU A 175 5.54 -3.52 -10.83
CA LEU A 175 6.26 -2.94 -11.96
C LEU A 175 6.42 -3.96 -13.10
N SER A 176 6.81 -5.20 -12.79
CA SER A 176 6.98 -6.26 -13.78
C SER A 176 5.67 -6.59 -14.49
N LEU A 177 4.56 -6.70 -13.75
CA LEU A 177 3.23 -6.93 -14.33
C LEU A 177 2.73 -5.73 -15.14
N LEU A 178 3.07 -4.50 -14.73
CA LEU A 178 2.65 -3.31 -15.47
C LEU A 178 3.43 -3.16 -16.79
N VAL A 179 4.73 -3.43 -16.78
CA VAL A 179 5.62 -3.33 -17.97
C VAL A 179 5.46 -4.54 -18.89
N PHE A 180 5.64 -5.75 -18.36
CA PHE A 180 5.64 -6.99 -19.16
C PHE A 180 4.28 -7.65 -19.26
N GLY A 181 3.28 -7.22 -18.48
CA GLY A 181 1.97 -7.87 -18.48
C GLY A 181 1.28 -7.85 -19.84
N ASP A 182 1.54 -6.85 -20.68
CA ASP A 182 0.99 -6.83 -22.05
C ASP A 182 1.69 -7.83 -22.96
N ILE A 183 3.01 -8.03 -22.81
CA ILE A 183 3.78 -9.03 -23.57
C ILE A 183 3.35 -10.43 -23.15
N ILE A 184 3.29 -10.70 -21.85
CA ILE A 184 2.82 -11.98 -21.28
C ILE A 184 1.38 -12.26 -21.74
N GLY A 185 0.53 -11.23 -21.69
CA GLY A 185 -0.85 -11.33 -22.16
C GLY A 185 -0.92 -11.72 -23.63
N LYS A 186 -0.13 -11.09 -24.51
CA LYS A 186 -0.08 -11.38 -25.95
C LYS A 186 0.41 -12.80 -26.27
N GLU A 187 1.40 -13.32 -25.53
CA GLU A 187 1.88 -14.70 -25.75
C GLU A 187 0.86 -15.74 -25.29
N ILE A 188 0.18 -15.52 -24.16
CA ILE A 188 -0.94 -16.39 -23.74
C ILE A 188 -2.12 -16.28 -24.72
N PHE A 189 -2.31 -15.11 -25.33
CA PHE A 189 -3.32 -14.85 -26.36
C PHE A 189 -3.16 -15.70 -27.62
N LYS A 190 -1.91 -15.93 -28.06
CA LYS A 190 -1.63 -16.77 -29.23
C LYS A 190 -2.10 -18.21 -29.03
N LEU A 191 -2.14 -18.69 -27.79
CA LEU A 191 -2.56 -20.04 -27.43
C LEU A 191 -4.08 -20.21 -27.31
N THR A 192 -4.83 -19.13 -27.02
CA THR A 192 -6.24 -19.22 -26.58
C THR A 192 -7.29 -18.90 -27.64
N LYS A 193 -6.88 -18.49 -28.86
CA LYS A 193 -7.73 -17.98 -29.96
C LYS A 193 -8.49 -16.70 -29.57
N TYR A 194 -8.60 -15.78 -30.53
CA TYR A 194 -9.02 -14.40 -30.33
C TYR A 194 -10.42 -14.26 -29.71
N ASP A 195 -10.47 -13.87 -28.44
CA ASP A 195 -11.67 -13.32 -27.83
C ASP A 195 -11.34 -12.00 -27.11
N LEU A 196 -12.05 -10.93 -27.45
CA LEU A 196 -11.94 -9.61 -26.83
C LEU A 196 -12.18 -9.68 -25.30
N ILE A 197 -12.96 -10.68 -24.87
CA ILE A 197 -13.24 -10.96 -23.46
C ILE A 197 -11.95 -11.32 -22.71
N PHE A 198 -11.01 -12.04 -23.34
CA PHE A 198 -9.78 -12.44 -22.67
C PHE A 198 -8.87 -11.23 -22.36
N ILE A 199 -8.80 -10.20 -23.22
CA ILE A 199 -8.01 -8.98 -22.95
C ILE A 199 -8.52 -8.30 -21.67
N GLN A 200 -9.84 -8.16 -21.57
CA GLN A 200 -10.48 -7.50 -20.44
C GLN A 200 -10.28 -8.30 -19.14
N VAL A 201 -10.45 -9.63 -19.20
CA VAL A 201 -10.20 -10.51 -18.05
C VAL A 201 -8.73 -10.48 -17.63
N TRP A 202 -7.79 -10.49 -18.57
CA TRP A 202 -6.35 -10.41 -18.29
C TRP A 202 -5.97 -9.08 -17.62
N GLN A 203 -6.49 -7.96 -18.11
CA GLN A 203 -6.30 -6.66 -17.48
C GLN A 203 -6.85 -6.65 -16.06
N LEU A 204 -8.07 -7.15 -15.84
CA LEU A 204 -8.68 -7.24 -14.51
C LEU A 204 -7.85 -8.13 -13.56
N LEU A 205 -7.36 -9.28 -14.04
CA LEU A 205 -6.53 -10.19 -13.27
C LEU A 205 -5.20 -9.53 -12.85
N ARG A 206 -4.55 -8.80 -13.74
CA ARG A 206 -3.28 -8.10 -13.44
C ARG A 206 -3.42 -7.12 -12.28
N TYR A 207 -4.43 -6.26 -12.30
CA TYR A 207 -4.69 -5.35 -11.17
C TYR A 207 -5.20 -6.12 -9.93
N GLY A 208 -5.99 -7.17 -10.13
CA GLY A 208 -6.49 -8.03 -9.08
C GLY A 208 -5.37 -8.70 -8.27
N VAL A 209 -4.33 -9.20 -8.94
CA VAL A 209 -3.16 -9.80 -8.29
C VAL A 209 -2.47 -8.81 -7.36
N ILE A 210 -2.25 -7.57 -7.82
CA ILE A 210 -1.60 -6.52 -7.01
C ILE A 210 -2.46 -6.20 -5.78
N ILE A 211 -3.77 -6.03 -5.96
CA ILE A 211 -4.71 -5.75 -4.86
C ILE A 211 -4.70 -6.89 -3.83
N VAL A 212 -4.73 -8.14 -4.29
CA VAL A 212 -4.70 -9.32 -3.41
C VAL A 212 -3.39 -9.39 -2.64
N MET A 213 -2.25 -9.14 -3.30
CA MET A 213 -0.95 -9.10 -2.62
C MET A 213 -0.87 -7.97 -1.58
N MET A 214 -1.41 -6.78 -1.89
CA MET A 214 -1.48 -5.68 -0.92
C MET A 214 -2.32 -6.05 0.30
N ILE A 215 -3.52 -6.61 0.10
CA ILE A 215 -4.39 -7.07 1.19
C ILE A 215 -3.66 -8.14 2.02
N LEU A 216 -2.97 -9.07 1.37
CA LEU A 216 -2.21 -10.11 2.05
C LEU A 216 -1.11 -9.52 2.92
N VAL A 217 -0.27 -8.62 2.39
CA VAL A 217 0.83 -8.02 3.15
C VAL A 217 0.33 -7.13 4.28
N PHE A 218 -0.71 -6.32 4.07
CA PHE A 218 -1.32 -5.54 5.16
C PHE A 218 -1.98 -6.44 6.21
N THR A 219 -2.58 -7.56 5.81
CA THR A 219 -3.12 -8.55 6.75
C THR A 219 -2.01 -9.16 7.60
N LEU A 220 -0.91 -9.61 6.97
CA LEU A 220 0.26 -10.13 7.69
C LEU A 220 0.85 -9.08 8.64
N LEU A 221 0.95 -7.83 8.18
CA LEU A 221 1.43 -6.69 8.96
C LEU A 221 0.57 -6.48 10.21
N TYR A 222 -0.75 -6.45 10.06
CA TYR A 222 -1.65 -6.28 11.21
C TYR A 222 -1.74 -7.51 12.14
N ILE A 223 -1.29 -8.69 11.70
CA ILE A 223 -1.25 -9.90 12.54
C ILE A 223 0.05 -9.97 13.36
N TYR A 224 1.19 -9.78 12.69
CA TYR A 224 2.50 -10.07 13.28
C TYR A 224 3.18 -8.84 13.89
N THR A 225 2.75 -7.63 13.50
CA THR A 225 3.35 -6.41 14.02
C THR A 225 2.90 -6.07 15.45
N PRO A 226 1.62 -6.15 15.85
CA PRO A 226 1.24 -5.90 17.24
C PRO A 226 1.77 -7.00 18.19
N CYS A 227 2.10 -6.64 19.43
CA CYS A 227 2.48 -7.62 20.46
C CYS A 227 1.31 -8.53 20.86
N LYS A 228 0.09 -7.99 20.81
CA LYS A 228 -1.13 -8.74 21.08
C LYS A 228 -1.46 -9.63 19.88
N ARG A 229 -1.54 -10.94 20.09
CA ARG A 229 -1.94 -11.91 19.06
C ARG A 229 -3.29 -11.55 18.45
N GLN A 230 -3.30 -11.30 17.15
CA GLN A 230 -4.53 -11.06 16.38
C GLN A 230 -4.91 -12.30 15.57
N LYS A 231 -6.21 -12.44 15.27
CA LYS A 231 -6.69 -13.45 14.33
C LYS A 231 -6.83 -12.83 12.95
N TRP A 232 -6.59 -13.63 11.91
CA TRP A 232 -6.74 -13.23 10.51
C TRP A 232 -8.09 -12.57 10.19
N VAL A 233 -9.16 -13.03 10.83
CA VAL A 233 -10.52 -12.52 10.58
C VAL A 233 -10.73 -11.12 11.16
N ASP A 234 -10.04 -10.80 12.26
CA ASP A 234 -10.22 -9.55 12.99
C ASP A 234 -9.44 -8.40 12.32
N VAL A 235 -8.35 -8.72 11.61
CA VAL A 235 -7.49 -7.72 10.96
C VAL A 235 -7.81 -7.46 9.48
N LEU A 236 -8.54 -8.37 8.84
CA LEU A 236 -8.85 -8.29 7.42
C LEU A 236 -9.63 -7.01 7.05
N PRO A 237 -10.59 -6.52 7.86
CA PRO A 237 -11.32 -5.29 7.55
C PRO A 237 -10.39 -4.07 7.42
N GLY A 238 -9.41 -3.92 8.32
CA GLY A 238 -8.43 -2.83 8.28
C GLY A 238 -7.42 -2.99 7.15
N ALA A 239 -7.06 -4.23 6.77
CA ALA A 239 -6.24 -4.48 5.58
C ALA A 239 -6.96 -4.03 4.30
N ILE A 240 -8.24 -4.39 4.15
CA ILE A 240 -9.07 -3.94 3.02
C ILE A 240 -9.23 -2.42 3.05
N PHE A 241 -9.48 -1.83 4.23
CA PHE A 241 -9.58 -0.37 4.39
C PHE A 241 -8.27 0.32 3.97
N ALA A 242 -7.12 -0.18 4.40
CA ALA A 242 -5.83 0.39 4.05
C ALA A 242 -5.55 0.27 2.55
N THR A 243 -5.82 -0.89 1.93
CA THR A 243 -5.63 -1.08 0.48
C THR A 243 -6.55 -0.16 -0.33
N LEU A 244 -7.85 -0.14 -0.04
CA LEU A 244 -8.80 0.73 -0.76
C LEU A 244 -8.52 2.21 -0.50
N GLY A 245 -8.24 2.57 0.74
CA GLY A 245 -7.90 3.94 1.13
C GLY A 245 -6.63 4.41 0.42
N TRP A 246 -5.63 3.54 0.28
CA TRP A 246 -4.39 3.85 -0.44
C TRP A 246 -4.63 4.05 -1.93
N ILE A 247 -5.44 3.20 -2.56
CA ILE A 247 -5.82 3.34 -3.98
C ILE A 247 -6.57 4.67 -4.21
N ILE A 248 -7.60 4.94 -3.40
CA ILE A 248 -8.42 6.15 -3.51
C ILE A 248 -7.55 7.39 -3.29
N THR A 249 -6.75 7.39 -2.23
CA THR A 249 -5.88 8.53 -1.91
C THR A 249 -4.83 8.75 -3.00
N SER A 250 -4.24 7.68 -3.53
CA SER A 250 -3.29 7.79 -4.64
C SER A 250 -3.94 8.34 -5.90
N ALA A 251 -5.15 7.91 -6.24
CA ALA A 251 -5.90 8.43 -7.38
C ALA A 251 -6.26 9.92 -7.19
N CYS A 252 -6.80 10.29 -6.02
CA CYS A 252 -7.12 11.68 -5.68
C CYS A 252 -5.88 12.57 -5.68
N PHE A 253 -4.77 12.09 -5.13
CA PHE A 253 -3.50 12.81 -5.09
C PHE A 253 -2.91 13.00 -6.49
N SER A 254 -2.95 11.95 -7.32
CA SER A 254 -2.54 12.04 -8.73
C SER A 254 -3.35 13.09 -9.48
N TYR A 255 -4.69 13.10 -9.32
CA TYR A 255 -5.55 14.12 -9.91
C TYR A 255 -5.21 15.54 -9.40
N TYR A 256 -4.98 15.71 -8.09
CA TYR A 256 -4.61 17.00 -7.50
C TYR A 256 -3.31 17.56 -8.08
N VAL A 257 -2.27 16.72 -8.17
CA VAL A 257 -0.96 17.14 -8.69
C VAL A 257 -1.01 17.42 -10.19
N ASN A 258 -1.74 16.62 -10.95
CA ASN A 258 -1.77 16.77 -12.41
C ASN A 258 -2.65 17.93 -12.88
N ASN A 259 -3.71 18.28 -12.14
CA ASN A 259 -4.72 19.23 -12.61
C ASN A 259 -4.73 20.56 -11.85
N ILE A 260 -4.47 20.54 -10.54
CA ILE A 260 -4.62 21.71 -9.67
C ILE A 260 -3.25 22.30 -9.37
N ALA A 261 -2.35 21.45 -8.89
CA ALA A 261 -1.09 21.89 -8.35
C ALA A 261 0.01 21.73 -9.42
N ASN A 262 0.18 22.76 -10.25
CA ASN A 262 1.27 22.88 -11.24
C ASN A 262 2.68 22.99 -10.57
N TYR A 263 3.03 22.06 -9.68
CA TYR A 263 4.28 22.06 -8.90
C TYR A 263 5.53 22.02 -9.80
N ALA A 264 5.49 21.23 -10.88
CA ALA A 264 6.60 21.12 -11.82
C ALA A 264 6.93 22.47 -12.50
N LYS A 265 5.90 23.25 -12.86
CA LYS A 265 6.09 24.58 -13.48
C LYS A 265 6.54 25.65 -12.49
N ARG A 266 6.16 25.53 -11.22
CA ARG A 266 6.37 26.58 -10.21
C ARG A 266 7.62 26.37 -9.35
N TYR A 267 8.01 25.13 -9.11
CA TYR A 267 9.09 24.76 -8.19
C TYR A 267 10.14 23.81 -8.80
N GLY A 268 9.99 23.43 -10.08
CA GLY A 268 10.94 22.54 -10.77
C GLY A 268 11.18 21.24 -10.01
N GLY A 269 12.45 20.83 -9.89
CA GLY A 269 12.85 19.59 -9.21
C GLY A 269 12.47 19.52 -7.72
N ILE A 270 12.40 20.66 -7.02
CA ILE A 270 11.98 20.72 -5.61
C ILE A 270 10.50 20.33 -5.48
N GLY A 271 9.68 20.70 -6.47
CA GLY A 271 8.27 20.32 -6.52
C GLY A 271 8.08 18.80 -6.54
N ALA A 272 8.94 18.06 -7.26
CA ALA A 272 8.88 16.61 -7.32
C ALA A 272 9.15 15.96 -5.95
N VAL A 273 10.12 16.48 -5.19
CA VAL A 273 10.43 16.00 -3.84
C VAL A 273 9.26 16.26 -2.89
N ILE A 274 8.67 17.45 -2.91
CA ILE A 274 7.51 17.79 -2.06
C ILE A 274 6.33 16.85 -2.36
N VAL A 275 6.06 16.61 -3.64
CA VAL A 275 5.00 15.68 -4.08
C VAL A 275 5.25 14.27 -3.56
N LEU A 276 6.48 13.76 -3.71
CA LEU A 276 6.86 12.44 -3.22
C LEU A 276 6.73 12.32 -1.70
N MET A 277 7.26 13.30 -0.95
CA MET A 277 7.18 13.31 0.51
C MET A 277 5.73 13.32 1.00
N THR A 278 4.88 14.15 0.37
CA THR A 278 3.46 14.24 0.70
C THR A 278 2.73 12.94 0.40
N TRP A 279 3.00 12.31 -0.74
CA TRP A 279 2.39 11.04 -1.11
C TRP A 279 2.80 9.89 -0.17
N LEU A 280 4.08 9.81 0.19
CA LEU A 280 4.58 8.83 1.15
C LEU A 280 4.02 9.06 2.55
N TYR A 281 3.83 10.31 2.95
CA TYR A 281 3.15 10.68 4.20
C TYR A 281 1.69 10.21 4.20
N LEU A 282 0.91 10.53 3.17
CA LEU A 282 -0.48 10.08 3.05
C LEU A 282 -0.59 8.55 3.02
N SER A 283 0.33 7.88 2.31
CA SER A 283 0.40 6.41 2.27
C SER A 283 0.66 5.83 3.66
N SER A 284 1.64 6.39 4.37
CA SER A 284 2.00 5.99 5.74
C SER A 284 0.84 6.16 6.71
N LEU A 285 0.13 7.27 6.60
CA LEU A 285 -1.03 7.60 7.42
C LEU A 285 -2.15 6.57 7.21
N ILE A 286 -2.47 6.19 5.98
CA ILE A 286 -3.52 5.21 5.69
C ILE A 286 -3.18 3.83 6.25
N ILE A 287 -1.91 3.42 6.18
CA ILE A 287 -1.45 2.15 6.75
C ILE A 287 -1.65 2.14 8.27
N LEU A 288 -1.31 3.24 8.96
CA LEU A 288 -1.53 3.34 10.41
C LEU A 288 -3.01 3.41 10.77
N LEU A 289 -3.81 4.16 10.01
CA LEU A 289 -5.26 4.24 10.19
C LEU A 289 -5.96 2.87 10.01
N GLY A 290 -5.51 2.04 9.07
CA GLY A 290 -6.03 0.67 8.94
C GLY A 290 -5.78 -0.17 10.19
N GLY A 291 -4.66 0.09 10.88
CA GLY A 291 -4.36 -0.46 12.20
C GLY A 291 -5.34 -0.01 13.29
N GLU A 292 -5.63 1.29 13.36
CA GLU A 292 -6.61 1.85 14.29
C GLU A 292 -8.01 1.28 14.09
N VAL A 293 -8.44 1.18 12.83
CA VAL A 293 -9.72 0.57 12.45
C VAL A 293 -9.78 -0.87 12.95
N ASN A 294 -8.71 -1.64 12.77
CA ASN A 294 -8.65 -3.01 13.28
C ASN A 294 -8.72 -3.08 14.80
N ALA A 295 -7.94 -2.26 15.50
CA ALA A 295 -7.94 -2.26 16.96
C ALA A 295 -9.32 -1.91 17.54
N PHE A 296 -9.98 -0.89 16.97
CA PHE A 296 -11.35 -0.51 17.35
C PHE A 296 -12.37 -1.63 17.11
N LEU A 297 -12.30 -2.31 15.95
CA LEU A 297 -13.20 -3.42 15.63
C LEU A 297 -12.97 -4.64 16.53
N THR A 298 -11.71 -4.95 16.85
CA THR A 298 -11.33 -6.05 17.74
C THR A 298 -11.81 -5.80 19.17
N GLN A 299 -11.60 -4.60 19.71
CA GLN A 299 -12.05 -4.26 21.07
C GLN A 299 -13.58 -4.40 21.21
N LYS A 300 -14.32 -3.95 20.19
CA LYS A 300 -15.77 -4.10 20.13
C LYS A 300 -16.20 -5.57 20.05
N SER A 301 -15.50 -6.39 19.26
CA SER A 301 -15.87 -7.80 19.08
C SER A 301 -15.67 -8.61 20.36
N ILE A 302 -14.63 -8.30 21.14
CA ILE A 302 -14.36 -8.88 22.47
C ILE A 302 -15.47 -8.49 23.45
N PHE A 303 -15.76 -7.19 23.60
CA PHE A 303 -16.83 -6.71 24.48
C PHE A 303 -18.20 -7.38 24.22
N LEU A 304 -18.56 -7.57 22.93
CA LEU A 304 -19.81 -8.23 22.55
C LEU A 304 -19.82 -9.74 22.85
N ARG A 305 -18.66 -10.40 22.89
CA ARG A 305 -18.55 -11.81 23.29
C ARG A 305 -18.71 -11.96 24.80
N ASP A 306 -18.05 -11.10 25.57
CA ASP A 306 -18.11 -11.10 27.03
C ASP A 306 -19.52 -10.78 27.53
N ALA A 307 -20.18 -9.77 26.94
CA ALA A 307 -21.57 -9.42 27.26
C ALA A 307 -22.58 -10.54 26.95
N LYS A 308 -22.28 -11.43 25.99
CA LYS A 308 -23.10 -12.60 25.69
C LYS A 308 -22.85 -13.76 26.65
N GLN A 309 -21.64 -13.88 27.20
CA GLN A 309 -21.30 -14.90 28.19
C GLN A 309 -21.95 -14.58 29.55
N HIS A 310 -22.01 -13.31 29.95
CA HIS A 310 -22.70 -12.89 31.18
C HIS A 310 -24.24 -12.92 31.12
N LYS A 311 -24.83 -13.17 29.94
CA LYS A 311 -26.29 -13.32 29.76
C LYS A 311 -26.75 -14.78 29.71
N LYS A 312 -25.83 -15.74 29.80
CA LYS A 312 -26.12 -17.17 29.95
C LYS A 312 -25.85 -17.58 31.39
#